data_AF-A0A6I1JQ94-F1
#
_entry.id   AF-A0A6I1JQ94-F1
#
_cell.length_a   1.000
_cell.length_b   1.000
_cell.length_c   1.000
_cell.angle_alpha   90.00
_cell.angle_beta   90.00
_cell.angle_gamma   90.00
#
_symmetry.space_group_name_H-M   'P 1'
#
loop_
_entity.id
_entity.type
_entity.pdbx_description
1 polymer ?
#
loop_
_entity_poly.entity_id
_entity_poly.type
_entity_poly.pdbx_seq_one_letter_code
_entity_poly.pdbx_strand_id
1 'polypeptide(L)'
;MNRSLIAAALVAAIAGLALLSPVGTSPAAAQPYGYGPPGYGAGPGYGPGPGMRRGNPELRAERFQCRQEARGRGYRGPEVRMAVRECLQARRPDLARIVQCRDAARARGYIPRTPEFRMAVRSCRFGG
;
A
#
# COMPACT_ATOMS: atom_id res chain seq x y z
N MET A 1 -5.52 19.54 39.33
CA MET A 1 -6.94 19.89 39.59
C MET A 1 -7.17 21.29 39.08
N ASN A 2 -8.15 21.48 38.19
CA ASN A 2 -8.91 22.70 37.81
C ASN A 2 -9.54 22.39 36.43
N ARG A 3 -10.78 21.85 36.35
CA ARG A 3 -12.07 22.59 36.37
C ARG A 3 -12.05 23.75 35.37
N SER A 4 -12.89 23.89 34.36
CA SER A 4 -14.16 23.27 33.99
C SER A 4 -14.52 23.81 32.59
N LEU A 5 -15.06 22.92 31.75
CA LEU A 5 -16.32 23.09 31.01
C LEU A 5 -16.67 24.51 30.49
N ILE A 6 -16.54 24.69 29.18
CA ILE A 6 -17.42 25.57 28.38
C ILE A 6 -18.05 24.65 27.34
N ALA A 7 -19.21 24.06 27.65
CA ALA A 7 -20.52 24.51 27.14
C ALA A 7 -20.54 24.50 25.61
N ALA A 8 -20.90 23.40 24.95
CA ALA A 8 -22.27 22.93 24.73
C ALA A 8 -23.21 24.00 24.15
N ALA A 9 -23.84 23.61 23.03
CA ALA A 9 -25.00 24.23 22.37
C ALA A 9 -24.72 25.37 21.38
N LEU A 10 -24.65 24.99 20.09
CA LEU A 10 -25.39 25.70 19.06
C LEU A 10 -26.04 24.67 18.13
N VAL A 11 -27.28 24.36 18.50
CA VAL A 11 -28.29 23.66 17.69
C VAL A 11 -28.95 24.72 16.81
N ALA A 12 -28.99 24.50 15.49
CA ALA A 12 -30.04 24.91 14.54
C ALA A 12 -29.47 24.83 13.11
N ALA A 13 -29.82 23.80 12.35
CA ALA A 13 -30.91 23.85 11.38
C ALA A 13 -30.62 24.76 10.17
N ILE A 14 -30.07 24.16 9.10
CA ILE A 14 -30.32 24.63 7.74
C ILE A 14 -30.74 23.41 6.93
N ALA A 15 -32.06 23.23 6.86
CA ALA A 15 -32.72 22.40 5.88
C ALA A 15 -32.64 23.07 4.51
N GLY A 16 -32.50 22.25 3.47
CA GLY A 16 -33.00 22.57 2.14
C GLY A 16 -32.12 23.45 1.27
N LEU A 17 -31.37 22.81 0.36
CA LEU A 17 -31.34 23.22 -1.05
C LEU A 17 -30.82 22.07 -1.89
N ALA A 18 -31.77 21.23 -2.33
CA ALA A 18 -31.59 20.33 -3.45
C ALA A 18 -31.45 21.19 -4.71
N LEU A 19 -30.22 21.38 -5.19
CA LEU A 19 -29.96 21.88 -6.53
C LEU A 19 -29.58 20.71 -7.42
N LEU A 20 -30.46 20.49 -8.40
CA LEU A 20 -30.31 19.59 -9.52
C LEU A 20 -28.96 19.85 -10.20
N SER A 21 -28.12 18.83 -10.26
CA SER A 21 -26.96 18.81 -11.16
C SER A 21 -27.27 17.91 -12.35
N PRO A 22 -27.00 18.37 -13.58
CA PRO A 22 -27.42 17.71 -14.81
C PRO A 22 -26.68 16.39 -15.04
N VAL A 23 -27.40 15.51 -15.72
CA VAL A 23 -26.99 14.21 -16.24
C VAL A 23 -25.75 14.38 -17.12
N GLY A 24 -24.58 14.10 -16.57
CA GLY A 24 -23.31 14.04 -17.30
C GLY A 24 -23.17 12.70 -17.99
N THR A 25 -23.78 12.57 -19.16
CA THR A 25 -23.56 11.47 -20.11
C THR A 25 -22.08 11.47 -20.51
N SER A 26 -21.27 10.62 -19.88
CA SER A 26 -19.93 10.32 -20.38
C SER A 26 -20.06 9.21 -21.43
N PRO A 27 -19.65 9.42 -22.68
CA PRO A 27 -19.52 8.31 -23.61
C PRO A 27 -18.42 7.40 -23.08
N ALA A 28 -18.81 6.18 -22.68
CA ALA A 28 -17.88 5.05 -22.63
C ALA A 28 -17.43 4.76 -24.05
N ALA A 29 -16.47 5.55 -24.54
CA ALA A 29 -15.71 5.20 -25.71
C ALA A 29 -15.02 3.87 -25.42
N ALA A 30 -15.47 2.84 -26.14
CA ALA A 30 -14.75 1.60 -26.31
C ALA A 30 -13.29 1.93 -26.63
N GLN A 31 -12.37 1.49 -25.78
CA GLN A 31 -11.02 1.21 -26.26
C GLN A 31 -10.93 -0.30 -26.41
N PRO A 32 -11.06 -0.83 -27.65
CA PRO A 32 -10.75 -2.21 -27.91
C PRO A 32 -9.32 -2.47 -27.46
N TYR A 33 -9.10 -3.63 -26.86
CA TYR A 33 -7.80 -4.17 -26.52
C TYR A 33 -6.96 -4.24 -27.79
N GLY A 34 -6.23 -3.16 -28.07
CA GLY A 34 -5.40 -2.98 -29.23
C GLY A 34 -4.03 -2.54 -28.78
N TYR A 35 -3.06 -3.42 -29.01
CA TYR A 35 -1.76 -3.03 -29.51
C TYR A 35 -0.86 -2.24 -28.54
N GLY A 36 -0.18 -2.97 -27.64
CA GLY A 36 1.14 -2.53 -27.18
C GLY A 36 2.11 -2.49 -28.38
N PRO A 37 3.09 -1.57 -28.39
CA PRO A 37 3.95 -1.33 -29.55
C PRO A 37 4.69 -2.59 -30.01
N PRO A 38 4.79 -2.87 -31.33
CA PRO A 38 5.60 -3.94 -31.87
C PRO A 38 7.06 -3.51 -31.80
N GLY A 39 7.77 -3.88 -30.73
CA GLY A 39 9.13 -3.36 -30.58
C GLY A 39 10.00 -3.91 -29.48
N TYR A 40 9.62 -4.97 -28.76
CA TYR A 40 10.52 -5.63 -27.81
C TYR A 40 10.50 -7.12 -28.10
N GLY A 41 11.49 -7.52 -28.89
CA GLY A 41 11.58 -8.80 -29.56
C GLY A 41 11.49 -10.03 -28.66
N ALA A 42 11.02 -11.09 -29.29
CA ALA A 42 11.23 -12.46 -28.89
C ALA A 42 12.74 -12.75 -28.82
N GLY A 43 13.35 -12.47 -27.66
CA GLY A 43 14.55 -13.17 -27.24
C GLY A 43 14.19 -14.59 -26.77
N PRO A 44 15.10 -15.56 -26.85
CA PRO A 44 14.80 -16.92 -26.46
C PRO A 44 14.55 -16.98 -24.94
N GLY A 45 13.31 -17.29 -24.56
CA GLY A 45 13.06 -18.09 -23.35
C GLY A 45 12.68 -17.42 -22.03
N TYR A 46 11.94 -16.30 -21.98
CA TYR A 46 11.27 -15.88 -20.73
C TYR A 46 9.84 -15.39 -20.95
N GLY A 47 8.94 -16.34 -21.21
CA GLY A 47 7.52 -16.16 -20.90
C GLY A 47 7.31 -15.95 -19.39
N PRO A 48 6.14 -15.49 -18.92
CA PRO A 48 5.87 -15.29 -17.50
C PRO A 48 5.81 -16.64 -16.78
N GLY A 49 6.97 -17.17 -16.43
CA GLY A 49 7.09 -18.37 -15.61
C GLY A 49 6.50 -18.16 -14.21
N PRO A 50 6.05 -19.23 -13.54
CA PRO A 50 5.31 -19.17 -12.27
C PRO A 50 6.05 -18.54 -11.06
N GLY A 51 7.29 -18.06 -11.22
CA GLY A 51 8.11 -17.52 -10.12
C GLY A 51 8.27 -15.99 -10.05
N MET A 52 7.89 -15.22 -11.07
CA MET A 52 8.35 -13.81 -11.20
C MET A 52 7.33 -12.73 -10.78
N ARG A 53 6.21 -13.09 -10.12
CA ARG A 53 5.14 -12.11 -9.80
C ARG A 53 4.95 -11.78 -8.33
N ARG A 54 5.53 -12.54 -7.40
CA ARG A 54 5.24 -12.41 -5.97
C ARG A 54 6.54 -12.28 -5.18
N GLY A 55 6.74 -11.12 -4.54
CA GLY A 55 7.87 -10.87 -3.65
C GLY A 55 7.99 -11.88 -2.50
N ASN A 56 9.04 -11.77 -1.68
CA ASN A 56 9.42 -12.74 -0.64
C ASN A 56 8.19 -13.41 0.07
N PRO A 57 8.01 -14.73 -0.09
CA PRO A 57 6.84 -15.45 0.42
C PRO A 57 6.79 -15.54 1.94
N GLU A 58 7.95 -15.64 2.61
CA GLU A 58 8.04 -15.69 4.08
C GLU A 58 7.53 -14.38 4.69
N LEU A 59 7.96 -13.24 4.18
CA LEU A 59 7.48 -11.91 4.55
C LEU A 59 5.98 -11.77 4.33
N ARG A 60 5.41 -12.41 3.29
CA ARG A 60 3.96 -12.40 3.06
C ARG A 60 3.24 -13.17 4.16
N ALA A 61 3.71 -14.37 4.49
CA ALA A 61 3.15 -15.21 5.53
C ALA A 61 3.23 -14.55 6.91
N GLU A 62 4.39 -14.01 7.27
CA GLU A 62 4.60 -13.33 8.56
C GLU A 62 3.75 -12.06 8.67
N ARG A 63 3.70 -11.24 7.61
CA ARG A 63 2.79 -10.08 7.60
C ARG A 63 1.32 -10.48 7.71
N PHE A 64 0.93 -11.65 7.22
CA PHE A 64 -0.42 -12.15 7.37
C PHE A 64 -0.69 -12.51 8.83
N GLN A 65 0.17 -13.31 9.46
CA GLN A 65 0.04 -13.66 10.87
C GLN A 65 0.00 -12.42 11.77
N CYS A 66 0.96 -11.49 11.61
CA CYS A 66 0.98 -10.23 12.35
C CYS A 66 -0.29 -9.37 12.15
N ARG A 67 -0.92 -9.42 10.97
CA ARG A 67 -2.20 -8.73 10.73
C ARG A 67 -3.35 -9.36 11.51
N GLN A 68 -3.40 -10.69 11.55
CA GLN A 68 -4.44 -11.41 12.27
C GLN A 68 -4.32 -11.18 13.77
N GLU A 69 -3.09 -11.22 14.30
CA GLU A 69 -2.81 -10.91 15.69
C GLU A 69 -3.18 -9.47 16.05
N ALA A 70 -2.78 -8.49 15.24
CA ALA A 70 -3.15 -7.10 15.46
C ALA A 70 -4.68 -6.91 15.49
N ARG A 71 -5.40 -7.53 14.56
CA ARG A 71 -6.87 -7.46 14.52
C ARG A 71 -7.52 -8.17 15.72
N GLY A 72 -6.96 -9.29 16.15
CA GLY A 72 -7.38 -10.03 17.34
C GLY A 72 -7.20 -9.23 18.63
N ARG A 73 -6.16 -8.38 18.69
CA ARG A 73 -5.94 -7.40 19.77
C ARG A 73 -6.83 -6.15 19.69
N GLY A 74 -7.72 -6.08 18.70
CA GLY A 74 -8.65 -4.95 18.54
C GLY A 74 -8.15 -3.79 17.68
N TYR A 75 -6.91 -3.81 17.17
CA TYR A 75 -6.43 -2.74 16.28
C TYR A 75 -7.27 -2.66 15.00
N ARG A 76 -7.54 -1.44 14.52
CA ARG A 76 -8.28 -1.15 13.28
C ARG A 76 -7.48 -0.18 12.41
N GLY A 77 -8.04 0.20 11.26
CA GLY A 77 -7.53 1.28 10.40
C GLY A 77 -6.00 1.35 10.21
N PRO A 78 -5.39 2.54 10.36
CA PRO A 78 -3.94 2.72 10.26
C PRO A 78 -3.16 2.04 11.41
N GLU A 79 -3.78 1.85 12.57
CA GLU A 79 -3.16 1.23 13.75
C GLU A 79 -2.72 -0.21 13.47
N VAL A 80 -3.49 -0.97 12.66
CA VAL A 80 -3.09 -2.31 12.21
C VAL A 80 -1.74 -2.27 11.48
N ARG A 81 -1.44 -1.22 10.71
CA ARG A 81 -0.16 -1.13 9.98
C ARG A 81 1.01 -0.92 10.94
N MET A 82 0.81 -0.17 12.01
CA MET A 82 1.82 0.04 13.07
C MET A 82 2.05 -1.26 13.83
N ALA A 83 0.99 -1.88 14.34
CA ALA A 83 1.06 -3.15 15.06
C ALA A 83 1.69 -4.27 14.22
N VAL A 84 1.45 -4.33 12.91
CA VAL A 84 2.10 -5.30 12.01
C VAL A 84 3.60 -5.03 11.87
N ARG A 85 4.03 -3.77 11.85
CA ARG A 85 5.46 -3.42 11.77
C ARG A 85 6.17 -3.79 13.06
N GLU A 86 5.57 -3.49 14.21
CA GLU A 86 6.08 -3.88 15.53
C GLU A 86 6.17 -5.40 15.68
N CYS A 87 5.09 -6.12 15.33
CA CYS A 87 5.08 -7.59 15.35
C CYS A 87 6.16 -8.20 14.45
N LEU A 88 6.35 -7.66 13.24
CA LEU A 88 7.43 -8.11 12.35
C LEU A 88 8.81 -7.82 12.93
N GLN A 89 9.02 -6.65 13.53
CA GLN A 89 10.30 -6.28 14.14
C GLN A 89 10.64 -7.20 15.32
N ALA A 90 9.65 -7.53 16.16
CA ALA A 90 9.84 -8.42 17.29
C ALA A 90 10.10 -9.89 16.89
N ARG A 91 9.37 -10.39 15.88
CA ARG A 91 9.43 -11.81 15.50
C ARG A 91 10.49 -12.14 14.44
N ARG A 92 10.66 -11.25 13.46
CA ARG A 92 11.45 -11.50 12.24
C ARG A 92 12.20 -10.22 11.83
N PRO A 93 13.21 -9.78 12.59
CA PRO A 93 13.95 -8.55 12.31
C PRO A 93 14.56 -8.55 10.89
N ASP A 94 15.01 -9.69 10.37
CA ASP A 94 15.52 -9.83 9.00
C ASP A 94 14.48 -9.45 7.93
N LEU A 95 13.23 -9.84 8.15
CA LEU A 95 12.12 -9.52 7.25
C LEU A 95 11.64 -8.09 7.45
N ALA A 96 11.69 -7.57 8.69
CA ALA A 96 11.41 -6.17 8.99
C ALA A 96 12.40 -5.25 8.27
N ARG A 97 13.68 -5.62 8.16
CA ARG A 97 14.69 -4.87 7.39
C ARG A 97 14.30 -4.72 5.91
N ILE A 98 13.69 -5.74 5.30
CA ILE A 98 13.18 -5.66 3.92
C ILE A 98 12.09 -4.57 3.81
N VAL A 99 11.22 -4.46 4.82
CA VAL A 99 10.15 -3.44 4.85
C VAL A 99 10.76 -2.05 5.02
N GLN A 100 11.69 -1.89 5.95
CA GLN A 100 12.40 -0.62 6.16
C GLN A 100 13.12 -0.16 4.88
N CYS A 101 13.82 -1.06 4.19
CA CYS A 101 14.48 -0.73 2.93
C CYS A 101 13.51 -0.32 1.81
N ARG A 102 12.31 -0.91 1.78
CA ARG A 102 11.24 -0.50 0.84
C ARG A 102 10.72 0.88 1.17
N ASP A 103 10.54 1.20 2.45
CA ASP A 103 10.06 2.51 2.89
C ASP A 103 11.14 3.59 2.61
N ALA A 104 12.42 3.30 2.88
CA ALA A 104 13.54 4.17 2.54
C ALA A 104 13.70 4.39 1.02
N ALA A 105 13.43 3.38 0.19
CA ALA A 105 13.41 3.56 -1.26
C ALA A 105 12.25 4.47 -1.69
N ARG A 106 11.05 4.32 -1.11
CA ARG A 106 9.93 5.23 -1.41
C ARG A 106 10.21 6.67 -0.98
N ALA A 107 10.81 6.85 0.19
CA ALA A 107 11.19 8.18 0.69
C ALA A 107 12.20 8.88 -0.23
N ARG A 108 13.02 8.11 -0.95
CA ARG A 108 13.96 8.61 -1.97
C ARG A 108 13.33 8.78 -3.37
N GLY A 109 12.02 8.58 -3.51
CA GLY A 109 11.30 8.77 -4.78
C GLY A 109 11.30 7.55 -5.72
N TYR A 110 11.85 6.40 -5.31
CA TYR A 110 11.81 5.20 -6.16
C TYR A 110 10.38 4.66 -6.31
N ILE A 111 9.98 4.37 -7.56
CA ILE A 111 8.65 3.88 -7.90
C ILE A 111 8.52 2.38 -7.59
N PRO A 112 7.54 1.94 -6.79
CA PRO A 112 7.39 0.52 -6.48
C PRO A 112 7.25 -0.37 -7.72
N ARG A 113 7.82 -1.59 -7.65
CA ARG A 113 7.78 -2.64 -8.69
C ARG A 113 8.66 -2.39 -9.92
N THR A 114 9.41 -1.30 -10.00
CA THR A 114 10.40 -1.14 -11.07
C THR A 114 11.71 -1.90 -10.78
N PRO A 115 12.57 -2.14 -11.77
CA PRO A 115 13.92 -2.68 -11.55
C PRO A 115 14.74 -1.82 -10.59
N GLU A 116 14.69 -0.50 -10.73
CA GLU A 116 15.47 0.46 -9.93
C GLU A 116 15.07 0.38 -8.45
N PHE A 117 13.76 0.29 -8.17
CA PHE A 117 13.27 0.09 -6.81
C PHE A 117 13.76 -1.24 -6.20
N ARG A 118 13.75 -2.32 -6.98
CA ARG A 118 14.24 -3.63 -6.51
C ARG A 118 15.74 -3.58 -6.20
N MET A 119 16.52 -2.89 -7.04
CA MET A 119 17.94 -2.67 -6.80
C MET A 119 18.18 -1.82 -5.57
N ALA A 120 17.49 -0.68 -5.41
CA ALA A 120 17.61 0.18 -4.22
C ALA A 120 17.30 -0.57 -2.91
N VAL A 121 16.26 -1.42 -2.91
CA VAL A 121 15.93 -2.26 -1.76
C VAL A 121 16.99 -3.33 -1.50
N ARG A 122 17.52 -3.96 -2.56
CA ARG A 122 18.58 -4.97 -2.45
C ARG A 122 19.86 -4.34 -1.88
N SER A 123 20.28 -3.19 -2.39
CA SER A 123 21.46 -2.46 -1.91
C SER A 123 21.30 -2.04 -0.46
N CYS A 124 20.14 -1.51 -0.05
CA CYS A 124 19.88 -1.17 1.36
C CYS A 124 19.96 -2.38 2.31
N ARG A 125 19.61 -3.58 1.82
CA ARG A 125 19.61 -4.80 2.64
C ARG A 125 21.00 -5.38 2.85
N PHE A 126 21.88 -5.27 1.85
CA PHE A 126 23.17 -5.97 1.82
C PHE A 126 24.40 -5.06 1.80
N GLY A 127 24.24 -3.78 1.48
CA GLY A 127 25.33 -2.80 1.34
C GLY A 127 25.22 -1.69 2.37
N GLY A 128 24.92 -2.05 3.63
CA GLY A 128 25.01 -1.17 4.78
C GLY A 128 26.33 -1.38 5.51
#